data_AF-A0A929KEF7-F1
#
_entry.id   AF-A0A929KEF7-F1
#
_cell.length_a   1.000
_cell.length_b   1.000
_cell.length_c   1.000
_cell.angle_alpha   90.00
_cell.angle_beta   90.00
_cell.angle_gamma   90.00
#
_symmetry.space_group_name_H-M   'P 1'
#
loop_
_entity.id
_entity.type
_entity.pdbx_description
1 polymer ?
#
loop_
_entity_poly.entity_id
_entity_poly.type
_entity_poly.pdbx_seq_one_letter_code
_entity_poly.pdbx_strand_id
1 'polypeptide(L)'
;MKILITGGKSVQALKLVAAYVNDTVIMADYGEVPVFPSVKYQFVSLGERNDEIIAHNLLNHCLDLEVNTIVPLHAFEIDQVAKASVLFEEFNIQVLIPESNHIIAQ
;
A
#
# COMPACT_ATOMS: atom_id res chain seq x y z
N MET A 1 14.48 1.87 2.09
CA MET A 1 13.24 2.16 2.84
C MET A 1 12.32 0.95 2.75
N LYS A 2 11.33 0.84 3.63
CA LYS A 2 10.30 -0.19 3.55
C LYS A 2 9.00 0.44 3.05
N ILE A 3 8.49 -0.05 1.93
CA ILE A 3 7.41 0.60 1.17
C ILE A 3 6.24 -0.38 1.07
N LEU A 4 5.04 0.07 1.46
CA LEU A 4 3.79 -0.65 1.26
C LEU A 4 3.09 -0.12 0.01
N ILE A 5 2.87 -0.97 -0.98
CA ILE A 5 2.12 -0.65 -2.20
C ILE A 5 0.83 -1.46 -2.17
N THR A 6 -0.33 -0.80 -2.19
CA THR A 6 -1.63 -1.50 -2.22
C THR A 6 -1.98 -1.96 -3.64
N GLY A 7 -3.08 -2.70 -3.81
CA GLY A 7 -3.45 -3.29 -5.10
C GLY A 7 -2.38 -4.25 -5.62
N GLY A 8 -1.71 -4.99 -4.73
CA GLY A 8 -0.55 -5.84 -5.03
C GLY A 8 -0.78 -6.88 -6.12
N LYS A 9 -2.02 -7.30 -6.38
CA LYS A 9 -2.37 -8.23 -7.47
C LYS A 9 -2.49 -7.54 -8.84
N SER A 10 -2.38 -6.22 -8.90
CA SER A 10 -2.55 -5.43 -10.12
C SER A 10 -1.24 -5.30 -10.92
N VAL A 11 -1.40 -5.02 -12.21
CA VAL A 11 -0.27 -4.70 -13.10
C VAL A 11 0.36 -3.35 -12.71
N GLN A 12 -0.44 -2.42 -12.19
CA GLN A 12 0.00 -1.11 -11.73
C GLN A 12 1.00 -1.24 -10.58
N ALA A 13 0.68 -2.05 -9.56
CA ALA A 13 1.59 -2.34 -8.45
C ALA A 13 2.88 -2.99 -8.93
N LEU A 14 2.79 -4.00 -9.79
CA LEU A 14 3.97 -4.70 -10.31
C LEU A 14 4.92 -3.77 -11.08
N LYS A 15 4.37 -2.83 -11.86
CA LYS A 15 5.16 -1.80 -12.57
C LYS A 15 5.87 -0.88 -11.59
N LEU A 16 5.21 -0.48 -10.51
CA LEU A 16 5.78 0.40 -9.49
C LEU A 16 6.91 -0.27 -8.70
N VAL A 17 6.81 -1.57 -8.42
CA VAL A 17 7.89 -2.32 -7.75
C VAL A 17 9.22 -2.17 -8.50
N ALA A 18 9.19 -2.12 -9.83
CA ALA A 18 10.40 -1.95 -10.64
C ALA A 18 11.11 -0.60 -10.43
N ALA A 19 10.42 0.42 -9.89
CA ALA A 19 11.01 1.71 -9.56
C ALA A 19 11.78 1.70 -8.21
N TYR A 20 11.57 0.68 -7.37
CA TYR A 20 12.06 0.60 -5.99
C TYR A 20 13.08 -0.54 -5.80
N VAL A 21 14.08 -0.61 -6.67
CA VAL A 21 15.02 -1.75 -6.76
C VAL A 21 15.90 -1.93 -5.50
N ASN A 22 16.17 -0.84 -4.77
CA ASN A 22 17.00 -0.85 -3.56
C ASN A 22 16.18 -0.82 -2.26
N ASP A 23 14.85 -0.89 -2.35
CA ASP A 23 13.94 -0.80 -1.22
C ASP A 23 13.26 -2.15 -0.94
N THR A 24 12.80 -2.32 0.29
CA THR A 24 11.98 -3.47 0.66
C THR A 24 10.54 -3.17 0.32
N VAL A 25 10.01 -3.82 -0.72
CA VAL A 25 8.63 -3.60 -1.17
C VAL A 25 7.69 -4.68 -0.61
N ILE A 26 6.64 -4.21 0.05
CA ILE A 26 5.49 -5.02 0.46
C ILE A 26 4.35 -4.72 -0.49
N MET A 27 3.86 -5.77 -1.16
CA MET A 27 2.65 -5.72 -1.97
C MET A 27 1.45 -6.14 -1.14
N ALA A 28 0.60 -5.18 -0.82
CA ALA A 28 -0.59 -5.39 -0.01
C ALA A 28 -1.85 -5.44 -0.89
N ASP A 29 -2.80 -6.31 -0.58
CA ASP A 29 -4.07 -6.38 -1.30
C ASP A 29 -5.16 -6.96 -0.39
N TYR A 30 -6.43 -6.70 -0.72
CA TYR A 30 -7.58 -7.21 0.04
C TYR A 30 -7.88 -8.67 -0.30
N GLY A 31 -8.42 -9.39 0.68
CA GLY A 31 -8.75 -10.80 0.58
C GLY A 31 -7.52 -11.70 0.47
N GLU A 32 -7.66 -12.82 -0.21
CA GLU A 32 -6.55 -13.75 -0.39
C GLU A 32 -5.45 -13.13 -1.25
N VAL A 33 -4.20 -13.37 -0.83
CA VAL A 33 -3.00 -12.97 -1.55
C VAL A 33 -2.11 -14.18 -1.80
N PRO A 34 -1.31 -14.16 -2.88
CA PRO A 34 -0.42 -15.28 -3.15
C PRO A 34 0.63 -15.46 -2.06
N VAL A 35 0.75 -16.69 -1.55
CA VAL A 35 1.81 -17.08 -0.62
C VAL A 35 2.93 -17.72 -1.43
N PHE A 36 3.73 -16.91 -2.11
CA PHE A 36 4.99 -17.39 -2.68
C PHE A 36 6.14 -16.46 -2.27
N PRO A 37 7.26 -17.03 -1.80
CA PRO A 37 8.44 -16.25 -1.48
C PRO A 37 9.05 -15.70 -2.78
N SER A 38 8.95 -14.40 -2.99
CA SER A 38 9.74 -13.68 -3.99
C SER A 38 10.92 -13.03 -3.29
N VAL A 39 12.10 -13.06 -3.93
CA VAL A 39 13.30 -12.36 -3.43
C VAL A 39 13.12 -10.84 -3.48
N LYS A 40 12.20 -10.35 -4.33
CA LYS A 40 12.03 -8.90 -4.60
C LYS A 40 10.93 -8.23 -3.79
N TYR A 41 9.92 -8.96 -3.35
CA TYR A 41 8.78 -8.38 -2.65
C TYR A 41 8.03 -9.44 -1.84
N GLN A 42 7.38 -8.99 -0.78
CA GLN A 42 6.50 -9.81 0.04
C GLN A 42 5.04 -9.46 -0.23
N PHE A 43 4.15 -10.45 -0.28
CA PHE A 43 2.71 -10.21 -0.27
C PHE A 43 2.15 -10.18 1.16
N VAL A 44 1.23 -9.26 1.41
CA VAL A 44 0.47 -9.16 2.66
C VAL A 44 -1.01 -8.98 2.34
N SER A 45 -1.87 -9.69 3.07
CA SER A 45 -3.31 -9.46 3.00
C SER A 45 -3.69 -8.29 3.90
N LEU A 46 -4.54 -7.40 3.38
CA LEU A 46 -5.19 -6.32 4.12
C LEU A 46 -6.48 -6.79 4.83
N GLY A 47 -6.80 -8.09 4.74
CA GLY A 47 -8.07 -8.64 5.20
C GLY A 47 -9.23 -8.34 4.26
N GLU A 48 -10.46 -8.47 4.76
CA GLU A 48 -11.66 -8.09 4.02
C GLU A 48 -11.75 -6.58 3.85
N ARG A 49 -12.19 -6.13 2.67
CA ARG A 49 -12.38 -4.70 2.39
C ARG A 49 -13.51 -4.16 3.26
N ASN A 50 -13.21 -3.13 4.04
CA ASN A 50 -14.19 -2.35 4.80
C ASN A 50 -13.94 -0.85 4.58
N ASP A 51 -14.83 -0.23 3.81
CA ASP A 51 -14.71 1.16 3.38
C ASP A 51 -14.80 2.16 4.53
N GLU A 52 -15.39 1.79 5.67
CA GLU A 52 -15.55 2.64 6.84
C GLU A 52 -14.24 2.85 7.62
N ILE A 53 -13.26 1.95 7.44
CA ILE A 53 -12.03 1.91 8.23
C ILE A 53 -10.75 1.89 7.38
N ILE A 54 -10.81 2.23 6.09
CA ILE A 54 -9.69 2.07 5.15
C ILE A 54 -8.39 2.73 5.67
N ALA A 55 -8.45 4.02 6.01
CA ALA A 55 -7.26 4.73 6.48
C ALA A 55 -6.69 4.14 7.78
N HIS A 56 -7.58 3.76 8.72
CA HIS A 56 -7.17 3.14 9.97
C HIS A 56 -6.54 1.75 9.76
N ASN A 57 -7.16 0.92 8.93
CA ASN A 57 -6.65 -0.40 8.59
C ASN A 57 -5.27 -0.32 7.92
N LEU A 58 -5.13 0.56 6.92
CA LEU A 58 -3.85 0.79 6.25
C LEU A 58 -2.78 1.32 7.20
N LEU A 59 -3.13 2.23 8.11
CA LEU A 59 -2.19 2.73 9.12
C LEU A 59 -1.72 1.61 10.05
N ASN A 60 -2.63 0.77 10.57
CA ASN A 60 -2.26 -0.37 11.42
C ASN A 60 -1.30 -1.31 10.70
N HIS A 61 -1.59 -1.65 9.44
CA HIS A 61 -0.67 -2.46 8.63
C HIS A 61 0.69 -1.78 8.44
N CYS A 62 0.72 -0.45 8.24
CA CYS A 62 1.98 0.27 8.14
C CYS A 62 2.80 0.18 9.44
N LEU A 63 2.15 0.29 10.60
CA LEU A 63 2.78 0.19 11.90
C LEU A 63 3.28 -1.23 12.20
N ASP A 64 2.43 -2.25 12.03
CA ASP A 64 2.76 -3.66 12.27
C ASP A 64 3.92 -4.14 11.38
N LEU A 65 3.97 -3.61 10.16
CA LEU A 65 5.01 -3.92 9.19
C LEU A 65 6.18 -2.93 9.25
N GLU A 66 6.19 -1.95 10.15
CA GLU A 66 7.26 -0.94 10.28
C GLU A 66 7.63 -0.29 8.93
N VAL A 67 6.64 0.05 8.11
CA VAL A 67 6.89 0.67 6.80
C VAL A 67 7.14 2.16 6.95
N ASN A 68 7.99 2.70 6.08
CA ASN A 68 8.32 4.13 6.06
C ASN A 68 7.44 4.89 5.07
N THR A 69 6.84 4.19 4.11
CA THR A 69 6.10 4.82 3.01
C THR A 69 4.94 3.94 2.58
N ILE A 70 3.79 4.56 2.29
CA ILE A 70 2.63 3.92 1.68
C ILE A 70 2.31 4.55 0.32
N VAL A 71 2.02 3.68 -0.66
CA VAL A 71 1.55 4.05 -1.99
C VAL A 71 0.16 3.40 -2.20
N PRO A 72 -0.94 4.10 -1.85
CA PRO A 72 -2.28 3.59 -2.09
C PRO A 72 -2.63 3.70 -3.59
N LEU A 73 -3.01 2.59 -4.23
CA LEU A 73 -3.32 2.54 -5.67
C LEU A 73 -4.80 2.58 -5.99
N HIS A 74 -5.68 2.18 -5.07
CA HIS A 74 -7.11 2.25 -5.32
C HIS A 74 -7.66 3.63 -5.02
N ALA A 75 -8.57 4.12 -5.88
CA ALA A 75 -9.18 5.44 -5.71
C ALA A 75 -9.86 5.63 -4.34
N PHE A 76 -10.53 4.59 -3.81
CA PHE A 76 -11.17 4.62 -2.50
C PHE A 76 -10.16 4.70 -1.34
N GLU A 77 -8.97 4.13 -1.49
CA GLU A 77 -7.90 4.26 -0.51
C GLU A 77 -7.30 5.67 -0.54
N ILE A 78 -7.03 6.19 -1.74
CA ILE A 78 -6.41 7.49 -1.95
C ILE A 78 -7.22 8.59 -1.25
N ASP A 79 -8.54 8.62 -1.43
CA ASP A 79 -9.40 9.63 -0.79
C ASP A 79 -9.31 9.58 0.75
N GLN A 80 -9.35 8.38 1.33
CA GLN A 80 -9.33 8.19 2.78
C GLN A 80 -7.94 8.46 3.38
N VAL A 81 -6.87 7.98 2.73
CA VAL A 81 -5.49 8.17 3.17
C VAL A 81 -5.06 9.63 3.00
N ALA A 82 -5.47 10.31 1.92
CA ALA A 82 -5.18 11.73 1.74
C ALA A 82 -5.80 12.58 2.86
N LYS A 83 -7.05 12.30 3.25
CA LYS A 83 -7.72 12.94 4.40
C LYS A 83 -7.00 12.68 5.73
N ALA A 84 -6.40 11.51 5.88
CA ALA A 84 -5.68 11.10 7.07
C ALA A 84 -4.16 11.33 7.00
N SER A 85 -3.64 11.99 5.96
CA SER A 85 -2.19 12.11 5.69
C SER A 85 -1.38 12.63 6.88
N VAL A 86 -1.89 13.64 7.58
CA VAL A 86 -1.26 14.19 8.80
C VAL A 86 -1.05 13.11 9.87
N LEU A 87 -2.02 12.22 10.06
CA LEU A 87 -1.90 11.12 11.03
C LEU A 87 -0.77 10.15 10.64
N PHE A 88 -0.64 9.82 9.34
CA PHE A 88 0.46 8.98 8.87
C PHE A 88 1.83 9.65 9.11
N GLU A 89 1.91 10.96 8.86
CA GLU A 89 3.14 11.75 9.09
C GLU A 89 3.54 11.81 10.57
N GLU A 90 2.57 11.88 11.50
CA GLU A 90 2.82 11.79 12.95
C GLU A 90 3.54 10.49 13.35
N PHE A 91 3.31 9.41 12.60
CA PHE A 91 3.99 8.12 12.77
C PHE A 91 5.22 7.94 11.87
N ASN A 92 5.71 9.00 11.22
CA ASN A 92 6.82 8.98 10.27
C ASN A 92 6.58 8.08 9.05
N ILE A 93 5.31 7.93 8.63
CA ILE A 93 4.93 7.20 7.43
C ILE A 93 4.62 8.22 6.33
N GLN A 94 5.43 8.21 5.27
CA GLN A 94 5.21 9.06 4.11
C GLN A 94 4.07 8.52 3.25
N VAL A 95 3.11 9.36 2.92
CA VAL A 95 2.05 9.04 1.95
C VAL A 95 2.48 9.52 0.56
N LEU A 96 2.60 8.59 -0.39
CA LEU A 96 2.85 8.92 -1.80
C LEU A 96 1.59 8.65 -2.62
N ILE A 97 0.93 9.72 -3.07
CA ILE A 97 -0.23 9.61 -3.94
C ILE A 97 0.24 9.34 -5.37
N PRO A 98 -0.21 8.24 -6.01
CA PRO A 98 0.20 7.90 -7.36
C PRO A 98 -0.41 8.85 -8.40
N GLU A 99 0.28 9.01 -9.54
CA GLU A 99 -0.26 9.66 -10.72
C GLU A 99 -1.47 8.90 -11.30
N SER A 100 -2.35 9.59 -12.01
CA SER A 100 -3.63 9.05 -12.50
C SER A 100 -3.51 7.78 -13.36
N ASN A 101 -2.39 7.57 -14.03
CA ASN A 101 -2.10 6.38 -14.85
C ASN A 101 -1.80 5.11 -14.03
N HIS A 102 -1.48 5.26 -12.75
CA HIS A 102 -1.23 4.16 -11.82
C HIS A 102 -2.41 3.89 -10.90
N ILE A 103 -3.41 4.78 -10.89
CA ILE A 103 -4.62 4.62 -10.08
C ILE A 103 -5.47 3.49 -10.67
N ILE A 104 -5.87 2.57 -9.80
CA ILE A 104 -6.84 1.53 -10.10
C ILE A 104 -8.21 2.14 -9.87
N ALA A 105 -8.86 2.54 -10.96
CA ALA A 105 -10.27 2.88 -10.96
C ALA A 105 -11.05 1.58 -10.67
N GLN A 106 -11.66 1.52 -9.49
CA GLN A 106 -12.67 0.52 -9.15
C GLN A 106 -14.04 1.18 -9.18
#